data_AF-A0A2V9VLV4-F1
#
_entry.id   AF-A0A2V9VLV4-F1
#
_cell.length_a   1.000
_cell.length_b   1.000
_cell.length_c   1.000
_cell.angle_alpha   90.00
_cell.angle_beta   90.00
_cell.angle_gamma   90.00
#
_symmetry.space_group_name_H-M   'P 1'
#
loop_
_entity.id
_entity.type
_entity.pdbx_description
1 polymer ?
#
loop_
_entity_poly.entity_id
_entity_poly.type
_entity_poly.pdbx_seq_one_letter_code
_entity_poly.pdbx_strand_id
1 'polypeptide(L)'
;SFLRFRVSVAPSATEHLTIEEHHPELETLELSDMDDNKLALLLQGDGMTPTGQQVLRQSLAKVIEQKTQLAGLENQISTRQLQVDSINKGQSRLRENMKALKGSSEEKALLQRYTRQLDQQEDRLGALQNEIADLNTRKGKADEELTQTTQSIVLDESF
;
A
#
# COMPACT_ATOMS: atom_id res chain seq x y z
N SER A 1 12.89 -23.33 27.45
CA SER A 1 13.68 -23.29 28.70
C SER A 1 12.80 -23.61 29.90
N PHE A 2 13.27 -24.35 30.91
CA PHE A 2 12.47 -24.64 32.12
C PHE A 2 12.76 -23.60 33.21
N LEU A 3 11.76 -22.83 33.64
CA LEU A 3 11.87 -21.90 34.76
C LEU A 3 11.90 -22.67 36.09
N ARG A 4 12.83 -22.33 36.98
CA ARG A 4 13.01 -22.97 38.28
C ARG A 4 12.87 -21.95 39.39
N PHE A 5 11.87 -22.12 40.23
CA PHE A 5 11.61 -21.26 41.38
C PHE A 5 11.99 -22.00 42.66
N ARG A 6 12.81 -21.37 43.50
CA ARG A 6 13.22 -21.94 44.79
C ARG A 6 12.31 -21.39 45.88
N VAL A 7 11.58 -22.27 46.55
CA VAL A 7 10.74 -21.96 47.71
C VAL A 7 11.36 -22.63 48.94
N SER A 8 11.53 -21.89 50.03
CA SER A 8 12.06 -22.42 51.27
C SER A 8 10.91 -22.66 52.23
N VAL A 9 10.66 -23.92 52.59
CA VAL A 9 9.61 -24.33 53.53
C VAL A 9 10.23 -24.80 54.84
N ALA A 10 9.67 -24.34 55.96
CA ALA A 10 10.04 -24.81 57.30
C ALA A 10 9.50 -26.24 57.56
N PRO A 11 10.10 -27.01 58.50
CA PRO A 11 9.61 -28.34 58.84
C PRO A 11 8.13 -28.30 59.26
N SER A 12 7.32 -29.14 58.62
CA SER A 12 5.87 -29.25 58.86
C SER A 12 5.02 -28.02 58.48
N ALA A 13 5.55 -27.10 57.67
CA ALA A 13 4.79 -25.98 57.10
C ALA A 13 4.44 -26.23 55.62
N THR A 14 3.27 -25.76 55.19
CA THR A 14 2.85 -25.73 53.78
C THR A 14 2.90 -24.28 53.30
N GLU A 15 3.75 -23.97 52.32
CA GLU A 15 3.72 -22.69 51.62
C GLU A 15 3.16 -22.85 50.21
N HIS A 16 2.37 -21.86 49.78
CA HIS A 16 1.83 -21.77 48.44
C HIS A 16 2.70 -20.80 47.62
N LEU A 17 3.27 -21.29 46.52
CA LEU A 17 3.92 -20.44 45.52
C LEU A 17 2.91 -20.12 44.42
N THR A 18 2.48 -18.85 44.35
CA THR A 18 1.69 -18.34 43.23
C THR A 18 2.64 -17.76 42.19
N ILE A 19 2.58 -18.26 40.97
CA ILE A 19 3.34 -17.74 39.83
C ILE A 19 2.32 -17.02 38.93
N GLU A 20 2.47 -15.71 38.78
CA GLU A 20 1.68 -14.92 37.83
C GLU A 20 2.55 -14.70 36.59
N GLU A 21 2.15 -15.32 35.47
CA GLU A 21 2.79 -15.09 34.18
C GLU A 21 2.04 -13.97 33.45
N HIS A 22 2.80 -12.97 33.00
CA HIS A 22 2.29 -11.90 32.15
C HIS A 22 2.88 -12.08 30.76
N HIS A 23 2.03 -12.30 29.77
CA HIS A 23 2.37 -12.20 28.37
C HIS A 23 1.50 -11.11 27.73
N PRO A 24 2.02 -10.36 26.73
CA PRO A 24 1.20 -9.44 25.96
C PRO A 24 0.04 -10.20 25.34
N GLU A 25 -1.19 -9.75 25.58
CA GLU A 25 -2.39 -10.37 24.98
C GLU A 25 -2.58 -9.90 23.53
N LEU A 26 -2.03 -8.73 23.18
CA LEU A 26 -2.05 -8.17 21.85
C LEU A 26 -0.77 -7.35 21.61
N GLU A 27 -0.01 -7.69 20.58
CA GLU A 27 1.13 -6.90 20.11
C GLU A 27 0.80 -6.37 18.70
N THR A 28 0.76 -5.04 18.54
CA THR A 28 0.53 -4.40 17.24
C THR A 28 1.86 -3.91 16.69
N LEU A 29 2.32 -4.51 15.59
CA LEU A 29 3.57 -4.17 14.94
C LEU A 29 3.29 -3.52 13.58
N GLU A 30 3.78 -2.30 13.39
CA GLU A 30 3.66 -1.60 12.11
C GLU A 30 4.75 -2.08 11.14
N LEU A 31 4.31 -2.69 10.03
CA LEU A 31 5.15 -3.24 8.96
C LEU A 31 5.87 -2.18 8.10
N SER A 32 5.70 -0.87 8.38
CA SER A 32 6.22 0.19 7.51
C SER A 32 7.74 0.35 7.54
N ASP A 33 8.41 -0.21 8.55
CA ASP A 33 9.86 -0.07 8.78
C ASP A 33 10.50 -1.35 9.35
N MET A 34 10.05 -2.51 8.87
CA MET A 34 10.62 -3.80 9.27
C MET A 34 11.88 -4.10 8.45
N ASP A 35 13.04 -4.06 9.11
CA ASP A 35 14.30 -4.59 8.56
C ASP A 35 14.42 -6.10 8.84
N ASP A 36 15.37 -6.76 8.18
CA ASP A 36 15.62 -8.21 8.36
C ASP A 36 15.93 -8.61 9.81
N ASN A 37 16.48 -7.69 10.62
CA ASN A 37 16.78 -7.94 12.04
C ASN A 37 15.53 -7.88 12.92
N LYS A 38 14.61 -6.94 12.66
CA LYS A 38 13.30 -6.84 13.34
C LYS A 38 12.42 -8.03 12.96
N LEU A 39 12.44 -8.44 11.69
CA LEU A 39 11.84 -9.70 11.23
C LEU A 39 12.43 -10.89 11.98
N ALA A 40 13.76 -10.98 12.10
CA ALA A 40 14.43 -12.05 12.83
C ALA A 40 14.06 -12.08 14.32
N LEU A 41 13.87 -10.92 14.96
CA LEU A 41 13.44 -10.80 16.35
C LEU A 41 12.00 -11.29 16.55
N LEU A 42 11.08 -10.90 15.65
CA LEU A 42 9.68 -11.37 15.60
C LEU A 42 9.61 -12.91 15.52
N LEU A 43 10.48 -13.49 14.70
CA LEU A 43 10.52 -14.93 14.46
C LEU A 43 11.25 -15.71 15.57
N GLN A 44 11.94 -15.00 16.46
CA GLN A 44 12.63 -15.61 17.60
C GLN A 44 11.71 -15.87 18.79
N GLY A 45 10.43 -15.50 18.69
CA GLY A 45 9.40 -15.78 19.71
C GLY A 45 9.36 -17.26 20.09
N ASP A 46 9.43 -17.51 21.40
CA ASP A 46 9.45 -18.85 21.99
C ASP A 46 8.19 -19.63 21.59
N GLY A 47 8.33 -20.68 20.76
CA GLY A 47 7.25 -21.62 20.42
C GLY A 47 7.15 -22.03 18.95
N MET A 48 7.72 -21.24 18.02
CA MET A 48 7.61 -21.56 16.59
C MET A 48 8.62 -22.61 16.13
N THR A 49 8.15 -23.57 15.32
CA THR A 49 9.05 -24.49 14.60
C THR A 49 9.86 -23.73 13.54
N PRO A 50 11.08 -24.20 13.19
CA PRO A 50 11.87 -23.60 12.10
C PRO A 50 11.08 -23.50 10.77
N THR A 51 10.19 -24.46 10.53
CA THR A 51 9.28 -24.46 9.38
C THR A 51 8.26 -23.33 9.45
N GLY A 52 7.63 -23.11 10.61
CA GLY A 52 6.67 -22.01 10.82
C GLY A 52 7.31 -20.63 10.64
N GLN A 53 8.53 -20.46 11.16
CA GLN A 53 9.30 -19.21 10.96
C GLN A 53 9.58 -18.94 9.48
N GLN A 54 9.90 -19.97 8.71
CA GLN A 54 10.16 -19.84 7.28
C GLN A 54 8.89 -19.46 6.49
N VAL A 55 7.74 -20.06 6.84
CA VAL A 55 6.44 -19.75 6.23
C VAL A 55 6.05 -18.29 6.52
N LEU A 56 6.21 -17.84 7.78
CA LEU A 56 5.92 -16.46 8.17
C LEU A 56 6.85 -15.45 7.48
N ARG A 57 8.15 -15.75 7.33
CA ARG A 57 9.07 -14.90 6.53
C ARG A 57 8.58 -14.74 5.10
N GLN A 58 8.23 -15.85 4.45
CA GLN A 58 7.81 -15.84 3.06
C GLN A 58 6.51 -15.08 2.87
N SER A 59 5.56 -15.22 3.79
CA SER A 59 4.27 -14.54 3.72
C SER A 59 4.43 -13.03 3.95
N LEU A 60 5.26 -12.62 4.91
CA LEU A 60 5.58 -11.21 5.15
C LEU A 60 6.32 -10.57 3.97
N ALA A 61 7.29 -11.27 3.37
CA ALA A 61 7.98 -10.80 2.17
C ALA A 61 7.00 -10.59 1.01
N LYS A 62 6.05 -11.51 0.82
CA LYS A 62 4.98 -11.39 -0.18
C LYS A 62 4.09 -10.17 0.08
N VAL A 63 3.70 -9.92 1.33
CA VAL A 63 2.91 -8.74 1.73
C VAL A 63 3.63 -7.44 1.39
N ILE A 64 4.93 -7.36 1.67
CA ILE A 64 5.76 -6.18 1.36
C ILE A 64 5.83 -5.95 -0.15
N GLU A 65 6.03 -7.02 -0.93
CA GLU A 65 6.04 -6.95 -2.40
C GLU A 65 4.70 -6.42 -2.94
N GLN A 66 3.58 -6.98 -2.47
CA GLN A 66 2.23 -6.55 -2.86
C GLN A 66 1.96 -5.09 -2.51
N LYS A 67 2.35 -4.64 -1.31
CA LYS A 67 2.24 -3.21 -0.92
C LYS A 67 3.09 -2.31 -1.82
N THR A 68 4.28 -2.75 -2.20
CA THR A 68 5.16 -2.01 -3.11
C THR A 68 4.53 -1.88 -4.49
N GLN A 69 3.92 -2.95 -5.00
CA GLN A 69 3.18 -2.93 -6.26
C GLN A 69 1.97 -1.98 -6.21
N LEU A 70 1.20 -2.00 -5.12
CA LEU A 70 0.08 -1.06 -4.91
C LEU A 70 0.53 0.40 -4.91
N ALA A 71 1.59 0.73 -4.16
CA ALA A 71 2.17 2.07 -4.16
C ALA A 71 2.62 2.49 -5.58
N GLY A 72 3.17 1.55 -6.35
CA GLY A 72 3.51 1.76 -7.76
C GLY A 72 2.31 2.08 -8.64
N LEU A 73 1.16 1.43 -8.42
CA LEU A 73 -0.09 1.69 -9.15
C LEU A 73 -0.69 3.05 -8.76
N GLU A 74 -0.71 3.39 -7.48
CA GLU A 74 -1.21 4.68 -6.97
C GLU A 74 -0.40 5.85 -7.53
N ASN A 75 0.93 5.72 -7.57
CA ASN A 75 1.80 6.72 -8.19
C ASN A 75 1.51 6.91 -9.69
N GLN A 76 1.23 5.82 -10.41
CA GLN A 76 0.87 5.89 -11.83
C GLN A 76 -0.47 6.60 -12.04
N ILE A 77 -1.48 6.28 -11.23
CA ILE A 77 -2.80 6.93 -11.25
C ILE A 77 -2.65 8.42 -10.98
N SER A 78 -1.95 8.79 -9.90
CA SER A 78 -1.71 10.18 -9.53
C SER A 78 -1.01 10.96 -10.64
N THR A 79 0.01 10.36 -11.25
CA THR A 79 0.72 10.96 -12.40
C THR A 79 -0.21 11.22 -13.59
N ARG A 80 -1.12 10.30 -13.91
CA ARG A 80 -2.09 10.50 -15.00
C ARG A 80 -3.15 11.54 -14.66
N GLN A 81 -3.60 11.58 -13.42
CA GLN A 81 -4.53 12.60 -12.96
C GLN A 81 -3.92 14.01 -13.07
N LEU A 82 -2.64 14.16 -12.71
CA LEU A 82 -1.91 15.43 -12.90
C LEU A 82 -1.81 15.82 -14.38
N GLN A 83 -1.65 14.85 -15.29
CA GLN A 83 -1.66 15.12 -16.73
C GLN A 83 -3.04 15.61 -17.20
N VAL A 84 -4.12 14.96 -16.75
CA VAL A 84 -5.51 15.40 -17.02
C VAL A 84 -5.72 16.84 -16.55
N ASP A 85 -5.33 17.16 -15.32
CA ASP A 85 -5.49 18.50 -14.75
C ASP A 85 -4.67 19.55 -15.50
N SER A 86 -3.45 19.21 -15.93
CA SER A 86 -2.59 20.08 -16.73
C SER A 86 -3.23 20.39 -18.10
N ILE A 87 -3.77 19.38 -18.77
CA ILE A 87 -4.47 19.56 -20.06
C ILE A 87 -5.70 20.45 -19.88
N ASN A 88 -6.55 20.17 -18.87
CA ASN A 88 -7.76 20.95 -18.61
C ASN A 88 -7.46 22.44 -18.33
N LYS A 89 -6.42 22.73 -17.55
CA LYS A 89 -5.93 24.09 -17.31
C LYS A 89 -5.42 24.74 -18.61
N GLY A 90 -4.69 23.98 -19.42
CA GLY A 90 -4.22 24.43 -20.74
C GLY A 90 -5.36 24.77 -21.70
N GLN A 91 -6.39 23.92 -21.78
CA GLN A 91 -7.59 24.15 -22.59
C GLN A 91 -8.34 25.42 -22.17
N SER A 92 -8.48 25.66 -20.87
CA SER A 92 -9.16 26.84 -20.36
C SER A 92 -8.48 28.13 -20.85
N ARG A 93 -7.15 28.17 -20.80
CA ARG A 93 -6.34 29.28 -21.36
C ARG A 93 -6.47 29.40 -22.87
N LEU A 94 -6.48 28.28 -23.60
CA LEU A 94 -6.66 28.29 -25.06
C LEU A 94 -8.02 28.86 -25.45
N ARG A 95 -9.10 28.45 -24.76
CA ARG A 95 -10.45 28.97 -24.98
C ARG A 95 -10.55 30.47 -24.67
N GLU A 96 -9.86 30.93 -23.63
CA GLU A 96 -9.76 32.35 -23.32
C GLU A 96 -9.02 33.14 -24.41
N ASN A 97 -7.87 32.64 -24.88
CA ASN A 97 -7.14 33.24 -25.98
C ASN A 97 -7.99 33.32 -27.26
N MET A 98 -8.76 32.27 -27.57
CA MET A 98 -9.66 32.25 -28.72
C MET A 98 -10.77 33.30 -28.62
N LYS A 99 -11.30 33.58 -27.42
CA LYS A 99 -12.30 34.63 -27.20
C LYS A 99 -11.74 36.04 -27.42
N ALA A 100 -10.43 36.23 -27.25
CA ALA A 100 -9.76 37.51 -27.45
C ALA A 100 -9.49 37.84 -28.94
N LEU A 101 -9.56 36.85 -29.84
CA LEU A 101 -9.36 37.04 -31.28
C LEU A 101 -10.56 37.82 -31.87
N LYS A 102 -10.29 38.83 -32.70
CA LYS A 102 -11.31 39.75 -33.24
C LYS A 102 -11.76 39.42 -34.67
N GLY A 103 -11.21 38.37 -35.28
CA GLY A 103 -11.64 37.83 -36.58
C GLY A 103 -10.84 38.34 -37.79
N SER A 104 -9.61 38.86 -37.59
CA SER A 104 -8.74 39.21 -38.72
C SER A 104 -8.36 37.98 -39.56
N SER A 105 -7.91 38.20 -40.80
CA SER A 105 -7.42 37.12 -41.67
C SER A 105 -6.24 36.36 -41.08
N GLU A 106 -5.33 37.05 -40.38
CA GLU A 106 -4.21 36.42 -39.67
C GLU A 106 -4.70 35.58 -38.47
N GLU A 107 -5.72 36.06 -37.76
CA GLU A 107 -6.28 35.38 -36.58
C GLU A 107 -7.05 34.10 -36.94
N LYS A 108 -7.60 33.99 -38.16
CA LYS A 108 -8.26 32.75 -38.63
C LYS A 108 -7.30 31.55 -38.66
N ALA A 109 -6.04 31.76 -39.05
CA ALA A 109 -5.04 30.70 -39.07
C ALA A 109 -4.70 30.23 -37.64
N LEU A 110 -4.63 31.16 -36.68
CA LEU A 110 -4.41 30.85 -35.26
C LEU A 110 -5.59 30.06 -34.68
N LEU A 111 -6.82 30.46 -35.01
CA LEU A 111 -8.03 29.76 -34.57
C LEU A 111 -8.03 28.30 -35.07
N GLN A 112 -7.73 28.07 -36.35
CA GLN A 112 -7.65 26.71 -36.90
C GLN A 112 -6.55 25.86 -36.25
N ARG A 113 -5.44 26.48 -35.82
CA ARG A 113 -4.38 25.79 -35.07
C ARG A 113 -4.85 25.43 -33.66
N TYR A 114 -5.51 26.35 -32.95
CA TYR A 114 -6.02 26.09 -31.61
C TYR A 114 -7.11 25.01 -31.60
N THR A 115 -8.02 25.00 -32.56
CA THR A 115 -9.02 23.92 -32.70
C THR A 115 -8.34 22.55 -32.83
N ARG A 116 -7.35 22.42 -33.73
CA ARG A 116 -6.59 21.17 -33.87
C ARG A 116 -5.87 20.75 -32.59
N GLN A 117 -5.34 21.71 -31.82
CA GLN A 117 -4.72 21.41 -30.53
C GLN A 117 -5.73 20.94 -29.49
N LEU A 118 -6.94 21.51 -29.48
CA LEU A 118 -8.03 21.06 -28.61
C LEU A 118 -8.45 19.63 -28.97
N ASP A 119 -8.65 19.33 -30.25
CA ASP A 119 -9.02 17.99 -30.71
C ASP A 119 -8.00 16.94 -30.26
N GLN A 120 -6.71 17.20 -30.45
CA GLN A 120 -5.62 16.31 -29.99
C GLN A 120 -5.60 16.15 -28.45
N GLN A 121 -5.96 17.21 -27.72
CA GLN A 121 -6.05 17.16 -26.26
C GLN A 121 -7.24 16.33 -25.79
N GLU A 122 -8.39 16.39 -26.47
CA GLU A 122 -9.55 15.55 -26.19
C GLU A 122 -9.24 14.06 -26.40
N ASP A 123 -8.57 13.72 -27.52
CA ASP A 123 -8.12 12.35 -27.77
C ASP A 123 -7.19 11.85 -26.66
N ARG A 124 -6.27 12.71 -26.20
CA ARG A 124 -5.35 12.36 -25.10
C ARG A 124 -6.07 12.24 -23.77
N LEU A 125 -7.08 13.08 -23.49
CA LEU A 125 -7.89 12.99 -22.28
C LEU A 125 -8.67 11.66 -22.24
N GLY A 126 -9.28 11.26 -23.35
CA GLY A 126 -9.95 9.96 -23.46
C GLY A 126 -9.00 8.79 -23.20
N ALA A 127 -7.79 8.83 -23.78
CA ALA A 127 -6.76 7.82 -23.52
C ALA A 127 -6.35 7.79 -22.04
N LEU A 128 -6.11 8.94 -21.42
CA LEU A 128 -5.75 9.05 -20.01
C LEU A 128 -6.85 8.51 -19.07
N GLN A 129 -8.11 8.79 -19.38
CA GLN A 129 -9.24 8.27 -18.61
C GLN A 129 -9.30 6.74 -18.67
N ASN A 130 -9.07 6.15 -19.85
CA ASN A 130 -8.99 4.70 -20.01
C ASN A 130 -7.78 4.11 -19.27
N GLU A 131 -6.60 4.74 -19.36
CA GLU A 131 -5.41 4.34 -18.60
C GLU A 131 -5.69 4.34 -17.08
N ILE A 132 -6.34 5.39 -16.56
CA ILE A 132 -6.71 5.50 -15.14
C ILE A 132 -7.72 4.41 -14.74
N ALA A 133 -8.72 4.12 -15.58
CA ALA A 133 -9.70 3.07 -15.30
C ALA A 133 -9.07 1.66 -15.25
N ASP A 134 -8.13 1.36 -16.16
CA ASP A 134 -7.35 0.11 -16.12
C ASP A 134 -6.50 0.03 -14.85
N LEU A 135 -5.77 1.09 -14.52
CA LEU A 135 -4.94 1.14 -13.31
C LEU A 135 -5.77 0.97 -12.03
N ASN A 136 -6.95 1.57 -11.95
CA ASN A 136 -7.87 1.39 -10.82
C ASN A 136 -8.37 -0.05 -10.72
N THR A 137 -8.67 -0.70 -11.84
CA THR A 137 -9.05 -2.12 -11.87
C THR A 137 -7.92 -3.00 -11.37
N ARG A 138 -6.69 -2.73 -11.80
CA ARG A 138 -5.48 -3.45 -11.34
C ARG A 138 -5.19 -3.22 -9.87
N LYS A 139 -5.36 -1.98 -9.38
CA LYS A 139 -5.25 -1.63 -7.97
C LYS A 139 -6.27 -2.41 -7.13
N GLY A 140 -7.53 -2.44 -7.54
CA GLY A 140 -8.58 -3.20 -6.84
C GLY A 140 -8.24 -4.69 -6.71
N LYS A 141 -7.75 -5.32 -7.79
CA LYS A 141 -7.28 -6.72 -7.73
C LYS A 141 -6.11 -6.91 -6.78
N ALA A 142 -5.12 -6.02 -6.83
CA ALA A 142 -3.96 -6.09 -5.93
C ALA A 142 -4.36 -5.87 -4.46
N ASP A 143 -5.34 -5.01 -4.17
CA ASP A 143 -5.90 -4.81 -2.83
C ASP A 143 -6.63 -6.08 -2.33
N GLU A 144 -7.40 -6.76 -3.20
CA GLU A 144 -8.04 -8.04 -2.88
C GLU A 144 -7.00 -9.15 -2.58
N GLU A 145 -5.98 -9.28 -3.42
CA GLU A 145 -4.88 -10.25 -3.24
C GLU A 145 -4.07 -10.01 -1.95
N LEU A 146 -3.82 -8.74 -1.61
CA LEU A 146 -3.16 -8.35 -0.36
C LEU A 146 -4.04 -8.71 0.84
N THR A 147 -5.34 -8.46 0.76
CA THR A 147 -6.30 -8.80 1.82
C THR A 147 -6.33 -10.30 2.07
N GLN A 148 -6.41 -11.10 1.00
CA GLN A 148 -6.38 -12.56 1.08
C GLN A 148 -5.07 -13.08 1.69
N THR A 149 -3.93 -12.52 1.25
CA THR A 149 -2.61 -12.91 1.77
C THR A 149 -2.49 -12.57 3.25
N THR A 150 -2.94 -11.39 3.67
CA THR A 150 -2.92 -10.98 5.08
C THR A 150 -3.83 -11.87 5.94
N GLN A 151 -5.03 -12.20 5.46
CA GLN A 151 -5.95 -13.10 6.18
C GLN A 151 -5.38 -14.52 6.34
N SER A 152 -4.66 -15.05 5.35
CA SER A 152 -4.02 -16.36 5.48
C SER A 152 -2.94 -16.41 6.57
N ILE A 153 -2.19 -15.32 6.77
CA ILE A 153 -1.14 -15.25 7.79
C ILE A 153 -1.74 -15.30 9.20
N VAL A 154 -2.81 -14.53 9.43
CA VAL A 154 -3.50 -14.49 10.74
C VAL A 154 -4.04 -15.86 11.14
N LEU A 155 -4.55 -16.63 10.17
CA LEU A 155 -5.06 -17.98 10.43
C LEU A 155 -3.94 -18.96 10.82
N ASP A 156 -2.76 -18.85 10.23
CA ASP A 156 -1.61 -19.73 10.51
C ASP A 156 -0.96 -19.47 11.88
N GLU A 157 -1.05 -18.26 12.43
CA GLU A 157 -0.54 -17.92 13.78
C GLU A 157 -1.48 -18.32 14.92
N SER A 158 -2.72 -18.69 14.62
CA SER A 158 -3.75 -19.00 15.64
C SER A 158 -3.62 -20.41 16.27
N PHE A 159 -2.46 -21.09 16.16
CA PHE A 159 -2.25 -22.48 16.55
C PHE A 159 -1.24 -22.68 17.69
#